data_AF-A0A379RZF4-F1
#
_entry.id   AF-A0A379RZF4-F1
#
_cell.length_a   1.000
_cell.length_b   1.000
_cell.length_c   1.000
_cell.angle_alpha   90.00
_cell.angle_beta   90.00
_cell.angle_gamma   90.00
#
_symmetry.space_group_name_H-M   'P 1'
#
loop_
_entity.id
_entity.type
_entity.pdbx_description
1 polymer ?
#
loop_
_entity_poly.entity_id
_entity_poly.type
_entity_poly.pdbx_seq_one_letter_code
_entity_poly.pdbx_strand_id
1 'polypeptide(L)'
;MIYVYTYGRFGRKGPATLTGDGILNFLTGDNARLYYREELYKYQARVFQIDNVTTEETRRIFESLWNSGKTPVFTEAMGDRTKRRGKVIDVYDLTGSNCTTHTVQVIREAGTKIFDTSYTSTTTQLRIDNEEDFTISVSLQRYLTEKSGDLSSMTVMEVTSSFREQYANIEHFKPNSESLTGRVEEGLANSASTVGSSSGYSGGTIGGVLGGSYDIDE
;
A
#
# COMPACT_ATOMS: atom_id res chain seq x y z
N MET A 1 21.55 2.93 -5.77
CA MET A 1 21.06 3.35 -4.44
C MET A 1 19.66 2.77 -4.27
N ILE A 2 19.26 2.35 -3.07
CA ILE A 2 17.97 1.69 -2.82
C ILE A 2 17.00 2.70 -2.19
N TYR A 3 15.75 2.67 -2.64
CA TYR A 3 14.69 3.60 -2.24
C TYR A 3 13.44 2.82 -1.83
N VAL A 4 12.82 3.22 -0.73
CA VAL A 4 11.55 2.68 -0.27
C VAL A 4 10.61 3.82 0.05
N TYR A 5 9.39 3.71 -0.47
CA TYR A 5 8.26 4.54 -0.11
C TYR A 5 7.27 3.68 0.65
N THR A 6 6.95 4.09 1.87
CA THR A 6 5.94 3.41 2.69
C THR A 6 5.00 4.44 3.27
N TYR A 7 3.72 4.24 3.02
CA TYR A 7 2.66 5.13 3.45
C TYR A 7 1.86 4.46 4.57
N GLY A 8 1.56 5.22 5.61
CA GLY A 8 0.82 4.70 6.75
C GLY A 8 0.49 5.76 7.79
N ARG A 9 -0.33 5.34 8.74
CA ARG A 9 -0.69 6.14 9.90
C ARG A 9 0.40 6.07 10.96
N PHE A 10 1.52 6.73 10.68
CA PHE A 10 2.70 6.74 11.56
C PHE A 10 2.68 7.90 12.58
N GLY A 11 1.74 8.84 12.47
CA GLY A 11 1.68 10.05 13.31
C GLY A 11 0.52 10.08 14.27
N ARG A 12 -0.11 11.26 14.41
CA ARG A 12 -1.30 11.43 15.24
C ARG A 12 -2.39 10.48 14.74
N LYS A 13 -3.13 9.90 15.68
CA LYS A 13 -4.24 8.99 15.40
C LYS A 13 -5.53 9.65 15.88
N GLY A 14 -6.57 9.54 15.09
CA GLY A 14 -7.91 9.98 15.46
C GLY A 14 -8.68 9.01 16.34
N PRO A 15 -9.90 9.38 16.83
CA PRO A 15 -10.92 8.49 17.33
C PRO A 15 -10.90 7.07 16.76
N ALA A 16 -10.98 6.12 17.69
CA ALA A 16 -10.94 4.68 17.45
C ALA A 16 -9.71 4.21 16.62
N THR A 17 -8.69 5.05 16.47
CA THR A 17 -7.53 4.80 15.60
C THR A 17 -7.93 4.47 14.17
N LEU A 18 -9.03 5.02 13.66
CA LEU A 18 -9.50 4.74 12.29
C LEU A 18 -8.87 5.68 11.26
N THR A 19 -8.58 6.90 11.67
CA THR A 19 -7.94 7.93 10.86
C THR A 19 -6.66 8.47 11.52
N GLY A 20 -5.92 9.32 10.83
CA GLY A 20 -4.77 10.04 11.40
C GLY A 20 -3.93 10.73 10.35
N ASP A 21 -2.73 11.15 10.72
CA ASP A 21 -1.78 11.72 9.76
C ASP A 21 -1.39 10.64 8.72
N GLY A 22 -1.68 10.91 7.45
CA GLY A 22 -1.24 10.10 6.31
C GLY A 22 0.20 10.42 5.99
N ILE A 23 1.12 9.59 6.49
CA ILE A 23 2.55 9.85 6.40
C ILE A 23 3.20 8.97 5.34
N LEU A 24 3.82 9.64 4.37
CA LEU A 24 4.72 9.02 3.40
C LEU A 24 6.15 9.09 3.92
N ASN A 25 6.75 7.93 4.17
CA ASN A 25 8.15 7.78 4.51
C ASN A 25 8.99 7.55 3.26
N PHE A 26 10.06 8.34 3.09
CA PHE A 26 11.05 8.14 2.03
C PHE A 26 12.37 7.62 2.61
N LEU A 27 12.53 6.29 2.60
CA LEU A 27 13.71 5.62 3.15
C LEU A 27 14.76 5.36 2.08
N THR A 28 16.03 5.49 2.45
CA THR A 28 17.18 5.29 1.56
C THR A 28 18.27 4.49 2.24
N GLY A 29 19.11 3.80 1.46
CA GLY A 29 20.29 3.11 1.98
C GLY A 29 19.93 2.07 3.03
N ASP A 30 20.61 2.10 4.18
CA ASP A 30 20.43 1.10 5.23
C ASP A 30 19.03 1.08 5.84
N ASN A 31 18.37 2.25 5.93
CA ASN A 31 16.97 2.31 6.39
C ASN A 31 16.02 1.58 5.44
N ALA A 32 16.28 1.63 4.13
CA ALA A 32 15.49 0.91 3.13
C ALA A 32 15.80 -0.60 3.16
N ARG A 33 17.07 -0.99 3.31
CA ARG A 33 17.46 -2.40 3.47
C ARG A 33 16.84 -3.02 4.72
N LEU A 34 16.87 -2.30 5.84
CA LEU A 34 16.27 -2.74 7.09
C LEU A 34 14.76 -2.92 6.93
N TYR A 35 14.07 -1.96 6.30
CA TYR A 35 12.64 -2.06 6.03
C TYR A 35 12.30 -3.32 5.23
N TYR A 36 13.02 -3.59 4.14
CA TYR A 36 12.78 -4.81 3.36
C TYR A 36 12.94 -6.08 4.18
N ARG A 37 13.96 -6.17 5.05
CA ARG A 37 14.16 -7.36 5.88
C ARG A 37 13.10 -7.50 6.97
N GLU A 38 12.66 -6.39 7.57
CA GLU A 38 11.52 -6.38 8.50
C GLU A 38 10.27 -6.94 7.80
N GLU A 39 9.90 -6.40 6.64
CA GLU A 39 8.73 -6.86 5.88
C GLU A 39 8.85 -8.33 5.48
N LEU A 40 10.00 -8.77 4.94
CA LEU A 40 10.19 -10.13 4.45
C LEU A 40 10.17 -11.22 5.54
N TYR A 41 10.73 -10.92 6.71
CA TYR A 41 10.98 -11.95 7.74
C TYR A 41 10.15 -11.78 9.00
N LYS A 42 9.89 -10.54 9.44
CA LYS A 42 9.03 -10.28 10.60
C LYS A 42 7.56 -10.36 10.21
N TYR A 43 7.20 -9.75 9.08
CA TYR A 43 5.81 -9.67 8.60
C TYR A 43 5.47 -10.67 7.49
N GLN A 44 6.46 -11.44 7.01
CA GLN A 44 6.30 -12.45 5.96
C GLN A 44 5.68 -11.90 4.66
N ALA A 45 5.99 -10.64 4.34
CA ALA A 45 5.51 -9.96 3.15
C ALA A 45 5.90 -10.70 1.86
N ARG A 46 5.04 -10.57 0.86
CA ARG A 46 5.27 -11.04 -0.50
C ARG A 46 5.68 -9.88 -1.38
N VAL A 47 6.54 -10.15 -2.35
CA VAL A 47 7.11 -9.13 -3.24
C VAL A 47 6.65 -9.39 -4.65
N PHE A 48 6.05 -8.38 -5.26
CA PHE A 48 5.61 -8.39 -6.64
C PHE A 48 6.39 -7.34 -7.43
N GLN A 49 6.93 -7.74 -8.56
CA GLN A 49 7.54 -6.88 -9.56
C GLN A 49 6.51 -6.61 -10.65
N ILE A 50 6.40 -5.35 -11.09
CA ILE A 50 5.49 -4.92 -12.15
C ILE A 50 6.37 -4.33 -13.27
N ASP A 51 6.41 -5.01 -14.40
CA ASP A 51 7.40 -4.75 -15.45
C ASP A 51 6.95 -3.75 -16.52
N ASN A 52 5.68 -3.41 -16.57
CA ASN A 52 5.15 -2.41 -17.52
C ASN A 52 5.22 -0.97 -17.02
N VAL A 53 5.90 -0.72 -15.89
CA VAL A 53 6.20 0.62 -15.37
C VAL A 53 7.66 0.72 -14.97
N THR A 54 8.24 1.91 -15.09
CA THR A 54 9.64 2.12 -14.72
C THR A 54 9.78 2.53 -13.26
N THR A 55 10.91 2.17 -12.67
CA THR A 55 11.25 2.60 -11.30
C THR A 55 11.42 4.11 -11.22
N GLU A 56 11.87 4.73 -12.31
CA GLU A 56 12.12 6.17 -12.45
C GLU A 56 10.83 6.97 -12.39
N GLU A 57 9.80 6.59 -13.15
CA GLU A 57 8.52 7.32 -13.15
C GLU A 57 7.77 7.09 -11.84
N THR A 58 7.72 5.85 -11.36
CA THR A 58 7.11 5.53 -10.06
C THR A 58 7.76 6.33 -8.93
N ARG A 59 9.10 6.45 -8.96
CA ARG A 59 9.86 7.26 -8.01
C ARG A 59 9.52 8.75 -8.14
N ARG A 60 9.44 9.29 -9.36
CA ARG A 60 9.13 10.71 -9.59
C ARG A 60 7.81 11.10 -8.93
N ILE A 61 6.80 10.25 -9.04
CA ILE A 61 5.47 10.48 -8.44
C ILE A 61 5.56 10.47 -6.91
N PHE A 62 6.17 9.43 -6.31
CA PHE A 62 6.34 9.36 -4.86
C PHE A 62 7.18 10.51 -4.29
N GLU A 63 8.26 10.91 -4.96
CA GLU A 63 9.06 12.06 -4.53
C GLU A 63 8.29 13.37 -4.64
N SER A 64 7.46 13.54 -5.67
CA SER A 64 6.58 14.70 -5.81
C SER A 64 5.60 14.80 -4.63
N LEU A 65 4.94 13.69 -4.27
CA LEU A 65 4.06 13.61 -3.09
C LEU A 65 4.83 13.91 -1.80
N TRP A 66 6.02 13.33 -1.64
CA TRP A 66 6.82 13.53 -0.44
C TRP A 66 7.30 14.99 -0.30
N ASN A 67 7.74 15.61 -1.40
CA ASN A 67 8.22 16.99 -1.42
C ASN A 67 7.11 18.02 -1.18
N SER A 68 5.88 17.74 -1.61
CA SER A 68 4.72 18.60 -1.31
C SER A 68 4.18 18.44 0.11
N GLY A 69 4.55 17.35 0.80
CA GLY A 69 4.10 17.05 2.15
C GLY A 69 4.65 17.98 3.24
N LYS A 70 3.89 18.11 4.32
CA LYS A 70 4.23 18.92 5.49
C LYS A 70 5.10 18.15 6.48
N THR A 71 5.88 18.86 7.27
CA THR A 71 6.60 18.26 8.41
C THR A 71 5.57 17.77 9.43
N PRO A 72 5.63 16.50 9.89
CA PRO A 72 4.66 15.99 10.84
C PRO A 72 4.83 16.60 12.24
N VAL A 73 3.71 16.65 12.98
CA VAL A 73 3.75 16.84 14.44
C VAL A 73 4.32 15.56 15.06
N PHE A 74 5.46 15.69 15.75
CA PHE A 74 6.14 14.52 16.30
C PHE A 74 5.42 13.99 17.55
N THR A 75 5.11 12.69 17.54
CA THR A 75 4.58 11.97 18.70
C THR A 75 5.65 11.04 19.28
N GLU A 76 5.45 10.60 20.52
CA GLU A 76 6.36 9.64 21.16
C GLU A 76 6.39 8.30 20.40
N ALA A 77 5.23 7.85 19.93
CA ALA A 77 5.06 6.58 19.21
C ALA A 77 5.68 6.58 17.80
N MET A 78 6.07 7.74 17.26
CA MET A 78 6.74 7.80 15.97
C MET A 78 8.14 7.19 16.05
N GLY A 79 8.41 6.23 15.17
CA GLY A 79 9.75 5.69 14.97
C GLY A 79 10.71 6.74 14.41
N ASP A 80 11.99 6.60 14.73
CA ASP A 80 13.06 7.54 14.32
C ASP A 80 13.15 7.74 12.80
N ARG A 81 12.91 6.68 12.02
CA ARG A 81 12.87 6.76 10.55
C ARG A 81 11.79 7.73 10.08
N THR A 82 10.60 7.66 10.69
CA THR A 82 9.48 8.56 10.41
C THR A 82 9.78 9.99 10.85
N LYS A 83 10.33 10.19 12.04
CA LYS A 83 10.71 11.55 12.51
C LYS A 83 11.70 12.24 11.56
N ARG A 84 12.64 11.48 10.98
CA ARG A 84 13.66 12.02 10.06
C ARG A 84 13.21 12.17 8.61
N ARG A 85 12.34 11.28 8.12
CA ARG A 85 12.07 11.10 6.68
C ARG A 85 10.58 10.97 6.32
N GLY A 86 9.70 11.15 7.28
CA GLY A 86 8.25 11.16 7.08
C GLY A 86 7.73 12.54 6.73
N LYS A 87 6.75 12.59 5.83
CA LYS A 87 6.00 13.79 5.47
C LYS A 87 4.50 13.50 5.51
N VAL A 88 3.72 14.39 6.10
CA VAL A 88 2.26 14.32 6.07
C VAL A 88 1.82 14.78 4.69
N ILE A 89 1.21 13.88 3.91
CA ILE A 89 0.75 14.19 2.55
C ILE A 89 -0.76 14.35 2.48
N ASP A 90 -1.50 13.76 3.43
CA ASP A 90 -2.96 13.82 3.52
C ASP A 90 -3.45 13.30 4.89
N VAL A 91 -4.75 13.01 4.98
CA VAL A 91 -5.38 12.31 6.11
C VAL A 91 -5.53 10.84 5.78
N TYR A 92 -4.91 9.98 6.59
CA TYR A 92 -5.12 8.55 6.53
C TYR A 92 -6.54 8.22 6.99
N ASP A 93 -7.26 7.41 6.23
CA ASP A 93 -8.57 6.84 6.55
C ASP A 93 -8.61 5.36 6.11
N LEU A 94 -8.78 4.45 7.07
CA LEU A 94 -8.85 3.01 6.79
C LEU A 94 -9.90 2.63 5.73
N THR A 95 -10.97 3.41 5.59
CA THR A 95 -12.09 3.11 4.69
C THR A 95 -11.87 3.53 3.25
N GLY A 96 -10.91 4.42 2.98
CA GLY A 96 -10.76 4.97 1.61
C GLY A 96 -9.49 5.75 1.28
N SER A 97 -8.71 6.22 2.27
CA SER A 97 -7.38 6.82 2.04
C SER A 97 -6.33 6.09 2.86
N ASN A 98 -5.88 4.95 2.35
CA ASN A 98 -4.98 4.05 3.06
C ASN A 98 -3.81 3.58 2.19
N CYS A 99 -2.93 2.76 2.77
CA CYS A 99 -1.73 2.27 2.07
C CYS A 99 -2.05 1.51 0.77
N THR A 100 -3.15 0.77 0.71
CA THR A 100 -3.57 0.06 -0.50
C THR A 100 -3.96 1.05 -1.60
N THR A 101 -4.85 1.99 -1.29
CA THR A 101 -5.33 2.98 -2.27
C THR A 101 -4.20 3.83 -2.83
N HIS A 102 -3.29 4.32 -1.98
CA HIS A 102 -2.11 5.09 -2.41
C HIS A 102 -1.17 4.27 -3.28
N THR A 103 -0.93 3.01 -2.94
CA THR A 103 -0.07 2.13 -3.74
C THR A 103 -0.67 1.91 -5.13
N VAL A 104 -1.97 1.61 -5.21
CA VAL A 104 -2.66 1.40 -6.50
C VAL A 104 -2.64 2.68 -7.33
N GLN A 105 -2.97 3.83 -6.72
CA GLN A 105 -2.98 5.11 -7.40
C GLN A 105 -1.61 5.45 -8.01
N VAL A 106 -0.54 5.38 -7.22
CA VAL A 106 0.79 5.76 -7.72
C VAL A 106 1.25 4.84 -8.86
N ILE A 107 0.98 3.55 -8.77
CA ILE A 107 1.37 2.61 -9.83
C ILE A 107 0.51 2.84 -11.09
N ARG A 108 -0.79 3.18 -10.95
CA ARG A 108 -1.65 3.62 -12.07
C ARG A 108 -1.13 4.89 -12.73
N GLU A 109 -0.82 5.91 -11.93
CA GLU A 109 -0.25 7.18 -12.42
C GLU A 109 1.11 6.96 -13.12
N ALA A 110 1.88 5.95 -12.70
CA ALA A 110 3.10 5.54 -13.39
C ALA A 110 2.87 4.88 -14.76
N GLY A 111 1.60 4.62 -15.13
CA GLY A 111 1.19 4.16 -16.44
C GLY A 111 0.85 2.68 -16.53
N THR A 112 0.74 1.96 -15.41
CA THR A 112 0.34 0.55 -15.47
C THR A 112 -1.12 0.40 -15.89
N LYS A 113 -1.40 -0.64 -16.67
CA LYS A 113 -2.76 -1.09 -16.98
C LYS A 113 -3.12 -2.39 -16.28
N ILE A 114 -2.33 -2.83 -15.31
CA ILE A 114 -2.61 -4.11 -14.63
C ILE A 114 -3.91 -4.06 -13.84
N PHE A 115 -4.47 -2.88 -13.55
CA PHE A 115 -5.74 -2.70 -12.84
C PHE A 115 -6.92 -2.49 -13.77
N ASP A 116 -6.67 -2.31 -15.07
CA ASP A 116 -7.70 -2.16 -16.08
C ASP A 116 -8.27 -3.56 -16.38
N THR A 117 -9.56 -3.75 -16.13
CA THR A 117 -10.26 -4.98 -16.48
C THR A 117 -11.26 -4.70 -17.58
N SER A 118 -11.37 -5.63 -18.52
CA SER A 118 -12.34 -5.53 -19.59
C SER A 118 -13.03 -6.85 -19.74
N TYR A 119 -14.36 -6.86 -19.74
CA TYR A 119 -15.12 -8.05 -20.07
C TYR A 119 -16.17 -7.73 -21.12
N THR A 120 -16.43 -8.70 -22.00
CA THR A 120 -17.57 -8.61 -22.91
C THR A 120 -18.80 -9.12 -22.18
N SER A 121 -19.80 -8.26 -22.00
CA SER A 121 -21.07 -8.66 -21.40
C SER A 121 -21.70 -9.75 -22.25
N THR A 122 -21.97 -10.91 -21.66
CA THR A 122 -22.64 -12.02 -22.37
C THR A 122 -24.07 -11.65 -22.77
N THR A 123 -24.70 -10.72 -22.04
CA THR A 123 -26.09 -10.28 -22.27
C THR A 123 -26.19 -9.21 -23.35
N THR A 124 -25.25 -8.26 -23.40
CA THR A 124 -25.32 -7.12 -24.34
C THR A 124 -24.31 -7.22 -25.48
N GLN A 125 -23.35 -8.14 -25.42
CA GLN A 125 -22.20 -8.26 -26.33
C GLN A 125 -21.33 -7.00 -26.40
N LEU A 126 -21.53 -6.04 -25.50
CA LEU A 126 -20.71 -4.84 -25.37
C LEU A 126 -19.48 -5.13 -24.52
N ARG A 127 -18.34 -4.60 -24.95
CA ARG A 127 -17.12 -4.55 -24.12
C ARG A 127 -17.33 -3.50 -23.04
N ILE A 128 -17.23 -3.93 -21.79
CA ILE A 128 -17.28 -3.07 -20.62
C ILE A 128 -15.87 -3.02 -20.06
N ASP A 129 -15.26 -1.84 -20.11
CA ASP A 129 -13.99 -1.56 -19.46
C ASP A 129 -14.29 -1.03 -18.04
N ASN A 130 -13.59 -1.56 -17.04
CA ASN A 130 -13.67 -1.20 -15.63
C ASN A 130 -12.25 -1.06 -15.07
N GLU A 131 -12.16 -0.41 -13.91
CA GLU A 131 -10.93 -0.35 -13.12
C GLU A 131 -11.15 -1.06 -11.79
N GLU A 132 -10.21 -1.94 -11.42
CA GLU A 132 -10.24 -2.64 -10.14
C GLU A 132 -9.62 -1.79 -9.04
N ASP A 133 -10.45 -1.22 -8.16
CA ASP A 133 -10.02 -0.45 -7.00
C ASP A 133 -9.79 -1.34 -5.77
N PHE A 134 -8.78 -0.98 -4.97
CA PHE A 134 -8.42 -1.73 -3.76
C PHE A 134 -8.27 -0.82 -2.55
N THR A 135 -9.15 -1.02 -1.57
CA THR A 135 -9.02 -0.45 -0.21
C THR A 135 -8.51 -1.48 0.80
N ILE A 136 -8.50 -2.78 0.45
CA ILE A 136 -8.12 -3.89 1.34
C ILE A 136 -6.85 -4.55 0.81
N SER A 137 -5.78 -4.56 1.61
CA SER A 137 -4.46 -5.12 1.23
C SER A 137 -4.52 -6.58 0.80
N VAL A 138 -5.33 -7.42 1.46
CA VAL A 138 -5.45 -8.85 1.12
C VAL A 138 -6.06 -9.03 -0.27
N SER A 139 -7.03 -8.19 -0.64
CA SER A 139 -7.64 -8.22 -1.97
C SER A 139 -6.62 -7.85 -3.05
N LEU A 140 -5.81 -6.80 -2.83
CA LEU A 140 -4.73 -6.42 -3.73
C LEU A 140 -3.68 -7.54 -3.86
N GLN A 141 -3.28 -8.15 -2.74
CA GLN A 141 -2.32 -9.25 -2.77
C GLN A 141 -2.86 -10.43 -3.59
N ARG A 142 -4.11 -10.84 -3.36
CA ARG A 142 -4.75 -11.92 -4.13
C ARG A 142 -4.78 -11.59 -5.62
N TYR A 143 -5.15 -10.36 -5.96
CA TYR A 143 -5.15 -9.89 -7.34
C TYR A 143 -3.77 -9.99 -8.00
N LEU A 144 -2.72 -9.52 -7.33
CA LEU A 144 -1.35 -9.61 -7.84
C LEU A 144 -0.86 -11.06 -7.93
N THR A 145 -1.30 -11.95 -7.03
CA THR A 145 -1.05 -13.40 -7.13
C THR A 145 -1.67 -13.98 -8.40
N GLU A 146 -2.94 -13.69 -8.65
CA GLU A 146 -3.65 -14.17 -9.84
C GLU A 146 -2.98 -13.65 -11.12
N LYS A 147 -2.64 -12.35 -11.16
CA LYS A 147 -1.90 -11.75 -12.28
C LYS A 147 -0.50 -12.34 -12.46
N SER A 148 0.19 -12.69 -11.38
CA SER A 148 1.51 -13.33 -11.47
C SER A 148 1.48 -14.74 -12.07
N GLY A 149 0.32 -15.40 -12.08
CA GLY A 149 0.10 -16.67 -12.76
C GLY A 149 -0.24 -16.54 -14.25
N ASP A 150 -0.54 -15.32 -14.73
CA ASP A 150 -0.83 -15.06 -16.14
C ASP A 150 0.44 -14.99 -16.99
N LEU A 151 0.82 -16.15 -17.52
CA LEU A 151 1.99 -16.31 -18.39
C LEU A 151 1.82 -15.64 -19.77
N SER A 152 0.63 -15.17 -20.13
CA SER A 152 0.40 -14.54 -21.43
C SER A 152 0.86 -13.08 -21.48
N SER A 153 0.77 -12.37 -20.35
CA SER A 153 1.18 -10.97 -20.23
C SER A 153 2.52 -10.78 -19.53
N MET A 154 2.89 -11.70 -18.62
CA MET A 154 4.11 -11.66 -17.79
C MET A 154 4.39 -10.28 -17.15
N THR A 155 3.33 -9.49 -16.92
CA THR A 155 3.48 -8.08 -16.51
C THR A 155 3.66 -7.95 -14.99
N VAL A 156 3.18 -8.94 -14.23
CA VAL A 156 3.36 -9.04 -12.79
C VAL A 156 4.11 -10.32 -12.51
N MET A 157 5.16 -10.26 -11.69
CA MET A 157 5.92 -11.43 -11.26
C MET A 157 6.04 -11.46 -9.75
N GLU A 158 5.76 -12.60 -9.11
CA GLU A 158 6.10 -12.77 -7.70
C GLU A 158 7.58 -13.11 -7.57
N VAL A 159 8.34 -12.22 -6.95
CA VAL A 159 9.81 -12.31 -6.82
C VAL A 159 10.27 -12.48 -5.36
N THR A 160 9.36 -12.90 -4.48
CA THR A 160 9.61 -13.02 -3.02
C THR A 160 10.89 -13.81 -2.70
N SER A 161 11.13 -14.95 -3.37
CA SER A 161 12.31 -15.79 -3.11
C SER A 161 13.61 -15.10 -3.50
N SER A 162 13.68 -14.56 -4.72
CA SER A 162 14.85 -13.80 -5.20
C SER A 162 15.11 -12.56 -4.34
N PHE A 163 14.05 -11.91 -3.87
CA PHE A 163 14.17 -10.76 -2.98
C PHE A 163 14.72 -11.15 -1.60
N ARG A 164 14.36 -12.33 -1.06
CA ARG A 164 14.96 -12.89 0.17
C ARG A 164 16.43 -13.26 0.00
N GLU A 165 16.85 -13.74 -1.17
CA GLU A 165 18.26 -13.99 -1.47
C GLU A 165 19.06 -12.68 -1.48
N GLN A 166 18.51 -11.63 -2.10
CA GLN A 166 19.14 -10.31 -2.15
C GLN A 166 19.21 -9.63 -0.78
N TYR A 167 18.18 -9.81 0.06
CA TYR A 167 18.07 -9.19 1.37
C TYR A 167 17.98 -10.25 2.47
N ALA A 168 19.07 -10.99 2.70
CA ALA A 168 19.14 -12.02 3.73
C ALA A 168 18.83 -11.51 5.15
N ASN A 169 18.27 -12.39 6.01
CA ASN A 169 17.87 -12.12 7.40
C ASN A 169 19.07 -11.99 8.37
N ILE A 170 19.92 -10.99 8.15
CA ILE A 170 21.13 -10.78 8.97
C ILE A 170 20.81 -10.19 10.36
N GLU A 171 19.61 -9.61 10.54
CA GLU A 171 19.11 -9.09 11.81
C GLU A 171 18.41 -10.16 12.65
N HIS A 172 18.30 -11.40 12.13
CA HIS A 172 17.67 -12.53 12.81
C HIS A 172 16.22 -12.27 13.24
N PHE A 173 15.46 -11.55 12.42
CA PHE A 173 14.03 -11.33 12.65
C PHE A 173 13.31 -12.67 12.76
N LYS A 174 12.43 -12.77 13.76
CA LYS A 174 11.49 -13.87 13.91
C LYS A 174 10.13 -13.44 13.36
N PRO A 175 9.41 -14.33 12.67
CA PRO A 175 8.03 -14.05 12.28
C PRO A 175 7.23 -13.63 13.51
N ASN A 176 6.48 -12.53 13.40
CA ASN A 176 5.55 -12.17 14.45
C ASN A 176 4.49 -13.28 14.53
N SER A 177 4.15 -13.78 15.72
CA SER A 177 3.14 -14.86 15.86
C SER A 177 1.79 -14.42 15.32
N GLU A 178 1.46 -13.13 15.45
CA GLU A 178 0.28 -12.50 14.83
C GLU A 178 0.28 -12.59 13.29
N SER A 179 1.44 -12.76 12.64
CA SER A 179 1.54 -12.98 11.18
C SER A 179 1.24 -14.44 10.77
N LEU A 180 1.48 -15.40 11.66
CA LEU A 180 1.27 -16.84 11.39
C LEU A 180 -0.13 -17.32 11.79
N THR A 181 -0.73 -16.77 12.87
CA THR A 181 -2.14 -17.01 13.23
C THR A 181 -3.13 -16.04 12.55
N GLY A 182 -2.64 -14.97 11.92
CA GLY A 182 -3.45 -13.94 11.22
C GLY A 182 -3.96 -14.33 9.83
N ARG A 183 -4.22 -15.62 9.56
CA ARG A 183 -4.96 -16.05 8.34
C ARG A 183 -6.48 -15.93 8.49
N VAL A 184 -7.01 -15.50 9.64
CA VAL A 184 -8.47 -15.35 9.83
C VAL A 184 -8.90 -14.09 10.61
N GLU A 185 -8.13 -13.50 11.54
CA GLU A 185 -8.57 -12.32 12.31
C GLU A 185 -7.42 -11.34 12.65
N GLU A 186 -7.68 -10.02 12.61
CA GLU A 186 -7.14 -9.00 13.54
C GLU A 186 -5.83 -8.22 13.30
N GLY A 187 -5.16 -8.32 12.15
CA GLY A 187 -3.99 -7.48 11.85
C GLY A 187 -4.29 -6.15 11.14
N LEU A 188 -4.93 -5.18 11.80
CA LEU A 188 -5.08 -3.75 11.40
C LEU A 188 -6.19 -3.34 10.40
N ALA A 189 -7.00 -4.28 9.89
CA ALA A 189 -8.22 -3.98 9.12
C ALA A 189 -9.54 -4.16 9.93
N ASN A 190 -9.48 -4.68 11.16
CA ASN A 190 -10.65 -5.13 11.91
C ASN A 190 -11.21 -4.10 12.90
N SER A 191 -11.69 -2.95 12.41
CA SER A 191 -12.72 -2.21 13.16
C SER A 191 -13.66 -1.35 12.31
N ALA A 192 -13.85 -1.64 11.01
CA ALA A 192 -14.94 -1.02 10.25
C ALA A 192 -15.49 -1.80 9.03
N SER A 193 -14.78 -2.77 8.43
CA SER A 193 -15.19 -3.33 7.13
C SER A 193 -16.01 -4.62 7.20
N THR A 194 -16.87 -4.78 8.19
CA THR A 194 -17.94 -5.81 8.17
C THR A 194 -19.27 -5.23 7.67
N VAL A 195 -19.23 -4.47 6.57
CA VAL A 195 -20.42 -4.20 5.74
C VAL A 195 -19.96 -4.13 4.29
N GLY A 196 -20.47 -5.04 3.44
CA GLY A 196 -20.40 -4.89 1.99
C GLY A 196 -19.37 -5.78 1.27
N SER A 197 -19.43 -7.10 1.46
CA SER A 197 -19.04 -8.03 0.40
C SER A 197 -20.08 -7.93 -0.73
N SER A 198 -19.93 -6.93 -1.60
CA SER A 198 -20.60 -6.87 -2.89
C SER A 198 -19.79 -6.04 -3.87
N SER A 199 -19.43 -6.68 -4.97
CA SER A 199 -18.98 -6.07 -6.22
C SER A 199 -19.72 -4.77 -6.53
N GLY A 200 -18.98 -3.71 -6.88
CA GLY A 200 -19.54 -2.50 -7.47
C GLY A 200 -19.55 -1.30 -6.53
N TYR A 201 -18.38 -0.72 -6.30
CA TYR A 201 -18.29 0.73 -6.07
C TYR A 201 -17.31 1.29 -7.10
N SER A 202 -17.81 1.55 -8.31
CA SER A 202 -17.18 2.49 -9.23
C SER A 202 -17.47 3.89 -8.73
N GLY A 203 -16.45 4.58 -8.26
CA GLY A 203 -16.57 5.96 -7.83
C GLY A 203 -15.22 6.45 -7.38
N GLY A 204 -14.48 7.08 -8.30
CA GLY A 204 -13.19 7.74 -8.07
C GLY A 204 -13.26 8.92 -7.10
N THR A 205 -13.68 8.65 -5.87
CA THR A 205 -13.73 9.60 -4.77
C THR A 205 -12.67 9.16 -3.77
N ILE A 206 -11.45 9.67 -3.96
CA ILE A 206 -10.44 9.65 -2.91
C ILE A 206 -10.95 10.60 -1.83
N GLY A 207 -11.59 10.02 -0.83
CA GLY A 207 -12.29 10.71 0.24
C GLY A 207 -12.94 9.66 1.11
N GLY A 208 -12.16 9.11 2.05
CA GLY A 208 -12.69 8.15 3.01
C GLY A 208 -13.85 8.77 3.80
N VAL A 209 -14.80 7.92 4.21
CA VAL A 209 -16.06 8.35 4.83
C VAL A 209 -15.84 8.96 6.22
N LEU A 210 -14.65 8.78 6.81
CA LEU A 210 -14.31 9.18 8.18
C LEU A 210 -13.40 10.42 8.23
N GLY A 211 -12.83 10.85 7.10
CA GLY A 211 -11.86 11.95 7.03
C GLY A 211 -12.40 13.36 7.27
N GLY A 212 -13.72 13.54 7.36
CA GLY A 212 -14.35 14.87 7.40
C GLY A 212 -14.22 15.69 8.70
N SER A 213 -13.65 15.15 9.78
CA SER A 213 -13.58 15.83 11.09
C SER A 213 -12.18 15.86 11.71
N TYR A 214 -11.14 15.62 10.93
CA TYR A 214 -9.76 15.57 11.40
C TYR A 214 -8.99 16.80 10.95
N ASP A 215 -8.94 17.81 11.82
CA ASP A 215 -8.09 18.98 11.61
C ASP A 215 -6.62 18.58 11.79
N ILE A 216 -5.86 18.77 10.71
CA ILE A 216 -4.42 18.44 10.64
C ILE A 216 -3.58 19.56 11.31
N ASP A 217 -4.21 20.64 11.76
CA ASP A 217 -3.56 21.91 12.09
C ASP A 217 -3.43 22.23 13.60
N GLU A 218 -3.51 21.25 14.52
CA GLU A 218 -3.10 21.43 15.95
C GLU A 218 -2.13 20.37 16.49
#